data_AF-D7UUW0-F1
#
_entry.id   AF-D7UUW0-F1
#
_cell.length_a   1.000
_cell.length_b   1.000
_cell.length_c   1.000
_cell.angle_alpha   90.00
_cell.angle_beta   90.00
_cell.angle_gamma   90.00
#
_symmetry.space_group_name_H-M   'P 1'
#
loop_
_entity.id
_entity.type
_entity.pdbx_description
1 polymer ?
#
loop_
_entity_poly.entity_id
_entity_poly.type
_entity_poly.pdbx_seq_one_letter_code
_entity_poly.pdbx_strand_id
1 'polypeptide(L)'
;MDFGKELVTYLTFFSIITPLVVKAIRQTGVIRKRWSNLLSIGVGVLLGLLSIWLPGAASPAVMAWAGGLSGLGGNFLLQLYQK
;
A
#
# COMPACT_ATOMS: atom_id res chain seq x y z
N MET A 1 4.48 23.80 0.92
CA MET A 1 4.15 22.37 0.77
C MET A 1 3.36 21.96 2.01
N ASP A 2 2.13 21.48 1.83
CA ASP A 2 1.20 21.13 2.92
C ASP A 2 1.21 19.60 3.06
N PHE A 3 2.03 19.10 4.00
CA PHE A 3 2.27 17.68 4.26
C PHE A 3 0.96 16.86 4.34
N GLY A 4 -0.07 17.42 4.97
CA GLY A 4 -1.36 16.73 5.16
C GLY A 4 -2.16 16.55 3.87
N LYS A 5 -2.10 17.50 2.93
CA LYS A 5 -2.88 17.41 1.67
C LYS A 5 -2.26 16.41 0.70
N GLU A 6 -0.94 16.45 0.55
CA GLU A 6 -0.21 15.52 -0.32
C GLU A 6 -0.36 14.09 0.17
N LEU A 7 -0.20 13.85 1.48
CA LEU A 7 -0.35 12.53 2.08
C LEU A 7 -1.72 11.91 1.77
N VAL A 8 -2.81 12.69 1.83
CA VAL A 8 -4.19 12.22 1.59
C VAL A 8 -4.43 11.87 0.12
N THR A 9 -3.92 12.67 -0.81
CA THR A 9 -4.02 12.38 -2.26
C THR A 9 -3.31 11.07 -2.60
N TYR A 10 -2.08 10.87 -2.11
CA TYR A 10 -1.33 9.64 -2.36
C TYR A 10 -1.93 8.43 -1.62
N LEU A 11 -2.43 8.60 -0.40
CA LEU A 11 -3.14 7.56 0.34
C LEU A 11 -4.33 6.99 -0.45
N THR A 12 -5.05 7.85 -1.17
CA THR A 12 -6.23 7.44 -1.95
C THR A 12 -5.81 6.63 -3.18
N PHE A 13 -4.72 7.03 -3.84
CA PHE A 13 -4.18 6.28 -4.98
C PHE A 13 -3.61 4.92 -4.55
N PHE A 14 -2.87 4.92 -3.44
CA PHE A 14 -2.30 3.71 -2.86
C PHE A 14 -3.33 2.80 -2.21
N SER A 15 -4.43 3.30 -1.68
CA SER A 15 -5.48 2.45 -1.08
C SER A 15 -6.18 1.58 -2.12
N ILE A 16 -6.12 1.93 -3.40
CA ILE A 16 -6.67 1.14 -4.51
C ILE A 16 -5.62 0.20 -5.07
N ILE A 17 -4.43 0.72 -5.40
CA ILE A 17 -3.39 -0.07 -6.09
C ILE A 17 -2.81 -1.15 -5.20
N THR A 18 -2.50 -0.83 -3.94
CA THR A 18 -1.85 -1.78 -3.03
C THR A 18 -2.66 -3.06 -2.80
N PRO A 19 -3.97 -3.01 -2.46
CA PRO A 19 -4.76 -4.25 -2.34
C PRO A 19 -4.91 -5.01 -3.66
N LEU A 20 -4.93 -4.33 -4.81
CA LEU A 20 -4.95 -4.98 -6.13
C LEU A 20 -3.69 -5.80 -6.37
N VAL A 21 -2.51 -5.21 -6.11
CA VAL A 21 -1.21 -5.89 -6.23
C VAL A 21 -1.09 -7.02 -5.22
N VAL A 22 -1.49 -6.81 -3.96
CA VAL A 22 -1.49 -7.86 -2.92
C VAL A 22 -2.42 -9.02 -3.30
N LYS A 23 -3.60 -8.72 -3.85
CA LYS A 23 -4.56 -9.75 -4.29
C LYS A 23 -4.01 -10.54 -5.47
N ALA A 24 -3.39 -9.88 -6.45
CA ALA A 24 -2.73 -10.54 -7.58
C ALA A 24 -1.60 -11.46 -7.11
N ILE A 25 -0.76 -10.98 -6.17
CA ILE A 25 0.31 -11.80 -5.59
C ILE A 25 -0.26 -13.00 -4.82
N ARG A 26 -1.34 -12.83 -4.05
CA ARG A 26 -2.04 -13.95 -3.37
C ARG A 26 -2.56 -15.00 -4.34
N GLN A 27 -3.09 -14.59 -5.49
CA GLN A 27 -3.65 -15.51 -6.48
C GLN A 27 -2.61 -16.44 -7.11
N THR A 28 -1.31 -16.07 -7.04
CA THR A 28 -0.23 -16.95 -7.52
C THR A 28 0.02 -18.16 -6.62
N GLY A 29 -0.59 -18.24 -5.43
CA GLY A 29 -0.44 -19.36 -4.50
C GLY A 29 0.92 -19.46 -3.82
N VAL A 30 1.85 -18.56 -4.14
CA VAL A 30 3.24 -18.56 -3.63
C VAL A 30 3.31 -18.25 -2.14
N ILE A 31 2.34 -17.53 -1.58
CA ILE A 31 2.39 -17.02 -0.20
C ILE A 31 1.30 -17.59 0.68
N ARG A 32 1.70 -18.20 1.80
CA ARG A 32 0.80 -18.68 2.86
C ARG A 32 0.03 -17.51 3.51
N LYS A 33 -1.28 -17.69 3.76
CA LYS A 33 -2.18 -16.69 4.39
C LYS A 33 -1.59 -15.98 5.62
N ARG A 34 -0.80 -16.68 6.45
CA ARG A 34 -0.12 -16.14 7.64
C ARG A 34 0.78 -14.92 7.36
N TRP A 35 1.39 -14.85 6.18
CA TRP A 35 2.33 -13.79 5.82
C TRP A 35 1.67 -12.64 5.05
N SER A 36 0.35 -12.70 4.84
CA SER A 36 -0.36 -11.72 4.03
C SER A 36 -0.26 -10.29 4.55
N ASN A 37 -0.31 -10.11 5.87
CA ASN A 37 -0.21 -8.77 6.46
C ASN A 37 1.18 -8.17 6.22
N LEU A 38 2.23 -8.95 6.45
CA LEU A 38 3.62 -8.54 6.18
C LEU A 38 3.84 -8.25 4.71
N LEU A 39 3.25 -9.06 3.82
CA LEU A 39 3.39 -8.85 2.39
C LEU A 39 2.66 -7.58 1.92
N SER A 40 1.53 -7.27 2.53
CA SER A 40 0.77 -6.07 2.22
C SER A 40 1.49 -4.81 2.69
N ILE A 41 2.12 -4.85 3.87
CA ILE A 41 3.03 -3.80 4.32
C ILE A 41 4.18 -3.65 3.33
N GLY A 42 4.86 -4.74 2.99
CA GLY A 42 6.04 -4.71 2.12
C GLY A 42 5.73 -4.18 0.73
N VAL A 43 4.65 -4.66 0.11
CA VAL A 43 4.17 -4.17 -1.20
C VAL A 43 3.76 -2.71 -1.11
N GLY A 44 3.05 -2.33 -0.05
CA GLY A 44 2.67 -0.94 0.19
C GLY A 44 3.87 -0.02 0.31
N VAL A 45 4.85 -0.35 1.16
CA VAL A 45 6.08 0.42 1.35
C VAL A 45 6.87 0.53 0.05
N LEU A 46 7.01 -0.56 -0.71
CA LEU A 46 7.69 -0.56 -2.01
C LEU A 46 6.99 0.34 -3.01
N LEU A 47 5.66 0.25 -3.13
CA LEU A 47 4.88 1.12 -4.01
C LEU A 47 4.97 2.58 -3.60
N GLY A 48 4.95 2.86 -2.29
CA GLY A 48 5.23 4.18 -1.72
C GLY A 48 6.61 4.71 -2.10
N LEU A 49 7.66 3.93 -1.91
CA LEU A 49 9.01 4.35 -2.29
C LEU A 49 9.15 4.55 -3.81
N LEU A 50 8.48 3.73 -4.62
CA LEU A 50 8.49 3.86 -6.08
C LEU A 50 7.77 5.13 -6.56
N SER A 51 6.82 5.68 -5.79
CA SER A 51 6.15 6.94 -6.15
C SER A 51 6.98 8.19 -5.85
N ILE A 52 8.15 8.09 -5.23
CA ILE A 52 9.03 9.24 -4.97
C ILE A 52 9.43 9.94 -6.28
N TRP A 53 9.46 9.19 -7.39
CA TRP A 53 9.76 9.70 -8.71
C TRP A 53 8.60 10.49 -9.36
N LEU A 54 7.41 10.51 -8.74
CA LEU A 54 6.28 11.28 -9.23
C LEU A 54 6.37 12.75 -8.79
N PRO A 55 6.05 13.71 -9.68
CA PRO A 55 6.01 15.12 -9.31
C PRO A 55 4.97 15.35 -8.19
N GLY A 56 5.38 16.11 -7.17
CA GLY A 56 4.56 16.37 -5.97
C GLY A 56 4.74 15.37 -4.83
N ALA A 57 5.63 14.38 -4.96
CA ALA A 57 5.86 13.41 -3.91
C ALA A 57 6.48 14.05 -2.65
N ALA A 58 5.86 13.78 -1.49
CA ALA A 58 6.41 14.11 -0.17
C ALA A 58 7.68 13.29 0.13
N SER A 59 8.33 13.59 1.26
CA SER A 59 9.61 12.97 1.59
C SER A 59 9.56 11.42 1.62
N PRO A 60 10.69 10.73 1.36
CA PRO A 60 10.72 9.28 1.24
C PRO A 60 10.10 8.52 2.42
N ALA A 61 10.29 9.04 3.64
CA ALA A 61 9.71 8.47 4.86
C ALA A 61 8.17 8.54 4.84
N VAL A 62 7.60 9.64 4.33
CA VAL A 62 6.16 9.85 4.23
C VAL A 62 5.55 8.90 3.22
N MET A 63 6.21 8.75 2.08
CA MET A 63 5.77 7.85 1.02
C MET A 63 5.82 6.38 1.47
N ALA A 64 6.89 5.98 2.16
CA ALA A 64 6.99 4.65 2.74
C ALA A 64 5.86 4.35 3.74
N TRP A 65 5.56 5.30 4.63
CA TRP A 65 4.47 5.16 5.61
C TRP A 65 3.09 5.18 4.95
N ALA A 66 2.85 6.09 4.00
CA ALA A 66 1.60 6.17 3.25
C ALA A 66 1.29 4.84 2.54
N GLY A 67 2.30 4.30 1.86
CA GLY A 67 2.20 3.01 1.17
C GLY A 67 2.00 1.85 2.14
N GLY A 68 2.79 1.75 3.21
CA GLY A 68 2.67 0.67 4.21
C GLY A 68 1.31 0.64 4.92
N LEU A 69 0.79 1.82 5.29
CA LEU A 69 -0.54 1.96 5.91
C LEU A 69 -1.67 1.64 4.92
N SER A 70 -1.56 2.10 3.66
CA SER A 70 -2.54 1.72 2.63
C SER A 70 -2.55 0.20 2.41
N GLY A 71 -1.37 -0.44 2.45
CA GLY A 71 -1.25 -1.88 2.29
C GLY A 71 -1.91 -2.65 3.41
N LEU A 72 -1.70 -2.24 4.66
CA LEU A 72 -2.41 -2.82 5.80
C LEU A 72 -3.92 -2.62 5.71
N GLY A 73 -4.37 -1.39 5.45
CA GLY A 73 -5.79 -1.07 5.34
C GLY A 73 -6.47 -1.84 4.22
N GLY A 74 -5.86 -1.89 3.04
CA GLY A 74 -6.37 -2.63 1.88
C GLY A 74 -6.46 -4.13 2.13
N ASN A 75 -5.47 -4.73 2.79
CA ASN A 75 -5.50 -6.15 3.13
C ASN A 75 -6.47 -6.48 4.28
N PHE A 76 -6.70 -5.55 5.21
CA PHE A 76 -7.76 -5.69 6.21
C PHE A 76 -9.15 -5.69 5.53
N LEU A 77 -9.40 -4.76 4.60
CA LEU A 77 -10.63 -4.72 3.82
C LEU A 77 -10.81 -5.99 2.97
N LEU A 78 -9.76 -6.48 2.32
CA LEU A 78 -9.81 -7.76 1.58
C LEU A 78 -10.17 -8.94 2.48
N GLN A 79 -9.64 -8.99 3.71
CA GLN A 79 -9.99 -10.04 4.66
C GLN A 79 -11.42 -9.92 5.19
N LEU A 80 -11.94 -8.69 5.32
CA LEU A 80 -13.31 -8.43 5.76
C LEU A 80 -14.34 -8.84 4.68
N TYR A 81 -14.05 -8.60 3.41
CA TYR A 81 -14.96 -8.87 2.28
C TYR A 81 -14.76 -10.24 1.60
N GLN A 82 -13.69 -10.98 1.90
CA GLN A 82 -13.46 -12.35 1.40
C GLN A 82 -13.70 -13.43 2.48
N LYS A 83 -14.35 -13.06 3.59
CA LYS A 83 -14.83 -13.98 4.62
C LYS A 83 -16.28 -14.36 4.37
#